data_AF-A0A3D4UHI3-F1
#
_entry.id   AF-A0A3D4UHI3-F1
#
_cell.length_a   1.000
_cell.length_b   1.000
_cell.length_c   1.000
_cell.angle_alpha   90.00
_cell.angle_beta   90.00
_cell.angle_gamma   90.00
#
_symmetry.space_group_name_H-M   'P 1'
#
loop_
_entity.id
_entity.type
_entity.pdbx_description
1 polymer ?
#
loop_
_entity_poly.entity_id
_entity_poly.type
_entity_poly.pdbx_seq_one_letter_code
_entity_poly.pdbx_strand_id
1 'polypeptide(L)' 'TTLVRTWHGHRHEVRVLDNGKRFRYRDTEYSSLSEIAREITGARWSGPRFFGLKKLKQPAYGVDR' A
#
# COMPACT_ATOMS: atom_id res chain seq x y z
N THR A 1 -10.03 -2.39 5.65
CA THR A 1 -9.47 -3.10 4.48
C THR A 1 -8.13 -3.70 4.82
N THR A 2 -7.83 -4.91 4.36
CA THR A 2 -6.51 -5.55 4.55
C THR A 2 -5.90 -5.87 3.19
N LEU A 3 -4.62 -5.51 3.00
CA LEU A 3 -3.83 -5.86 1.83
C LEU A 3 -2.94 -7.03 2.17
N VAL A 4 -2.87 -8.02 1.29
CA VAL A 4 -2.05 -9.22 1.50
C VAL A 4 -1.06 -9.34 0.36
N ARG A 5 0.20 -9.62 0.69
CA ARG A 5 1.25 -9.87 -0.29
C ARG A 5 2.15 -11.01 0.17
N THR A 6 2.39 -11.97 -0.70
CA THR A 6 3.43 -12.98 -0.49
C THR A 6 4.74 -12.51 -1.10
N TRP A 7 5.82 -12.56 -0.33
CA TRP A 7 7.18 -12.18 -0.75
C TRP A 7 8.20 -13.13 -0.12
N HIS A 8 9.09 -13.71 -0.93
CA HIS A 8 10.04 -14.75 -0.50
C HIS A 8 9.40 -15.88 0.34
N GLY A 9 8.21 -16.33 -0.04
CA GLY A 9 7.48 -17.38 0.68
C GLY A 9 6.78 -16.92 1.97
N HIS A 10 6.95 -15.66 2.39
CA HIS A 10 6.29 -15.11 3.58
C HIS A 10 5.05 -14.31 3.20
N ARG A 11 3.96 -14.52 3.95
CA ARG A 11 2.71 -13.76 3.81
C ARG A 11 2.76 -12.51 4.67
N HIS A 12 2.59 -11.36 4.04
CA HIS A 12 2.57 -10.05 4.67
C HIS A 12 1.16 -9.47 4.62
N GLU A 13 0.61 -9.13 5.79
CA GLU A 13 -0.72 -8.53 5.91
C GLU A 13 -0.61 -7.10 6.41
N VAL A 14 -1.21 -6.18 5.67
CA VAL A 14 -1.21 -4.75 5.96
C VAL A 14 -2.64 -4.29 6.18
N ARG A 15 -2.93 -3.78 7.38
CA ARG A 15 -4.23 -3.16 7.68
C ARG A 15 -4.22 -1.72 7.20
N VAL A 16 -5.25 -1.35 6.46
CA VAL A 16 -5.48 0.05 6.06
C VAL A 16 -6.27 0.75 7.16
N LEU A 17 -5.75 1.89 7.62
CA LEU A 17 -6.30 2.73 8.67
C LEU A 17 -6.65 4.12 8.12
N ASP A 18 -7.36 4.93 8.90
CA ASP A 18 -7.70 6.33 8.60
C ASP A 18 -8.17 6.56 7.16
N ASN A 19 -9.06 5.69 6.68
CA ASN A 19 -9.62 5.75 5.34
C ASN A 19 -8.57 5.76 4.21
N GLY A 20 -7.45 5.04 4.39
CA GLY A 20 -6.37 4.95 3.41
C GLY A 20 -5.21 5.93 3.62
N LYS A 21 -5.23 6.73 4.70
CA LYS A 21 -4.14 7.66 5.03
C LYS A 21 -3.00 7.02 5.81
N ARG A 22 -3.29 5.95 6.56
CA ARG A 22 -2.30 5.26 7.40
C ARG A 22 -2.40 3.76 7.22
N PHE A 23 -1.31 3.06 7.53
CA PHE A 23 -1.21 1.62 7.36
C PHE A 23 -0.58 1.00 8.60
N ARG A 24 -1.03 -0.19 9.00
CA ARG A 24 -0.38 -0.98 10.04
C ARG A 24 0.13 -2.29 9.46
N TYR A 25 1.40 -2.55 9.65
CA TYR A 25 2.06 -3.78 9.26
C TYR A 25 2.78 -4.34 10.48
N ARG A 26 2.45 -5.59 10.85
CA ARG A 26 2.78 -6.15 12.18
C ARG A 26 2.27 -5.20 13.27
N ASP A 27 3.10 -4.88 14.26
CA ASP A 27 2.76 -4.00 15.38
C ASP A 27 3.21 -2.54 15.15
N THR A 28 3.50 -2.16 13.91
CA THR A 28 4.02 -0.81 13.57
C THR A 28 3.11 -0.08 12.59
N GLU A 29 2.89 1.20 12.83
CA GLU A 29 2.15 2.09 11.93
C GLU A 29 3.08 2.83 10.98
N TYR A 30 2.63 2.98 9.73
CA TYR A 30 3.35 3.57 8.62
C TYR A 30 2.50 4.62 7.93
N SER A 31 3.16 5.63 7.38
CA SER A 31 2.50 6.73 6.66
C SER A 31 2.13 6.34 5.22
N SER A 32 2.77 5.30 4.66
CA SER A 32 2.55 4.89 3.27
C SER A 32 2.85 3.41 3.02
N LEU A 33 2.25 2.87 1.96
CA LEU A 33 2.57 1.52 1.48
C LEU A 33 3.99 1.38 0.93
N SER A 34 4.62 2.48 0.48
CA SER A 34 5.98 2.45 -0.05
C SER A 34 7.00 2.24 1.07
N GLU A 35 6.76 2.80 2.27
CA GLU A 35 7.56 2.49 3.46
C GLU A 35 7.47 1.00 3.80
N ILE A 36 6.25 0.45 3.85
CA ILE A 36 6.07 -0.98 4.15
C ILE A 36 6.71 -1.86 3.06
N ALA A 37 6.58 -1.50 1.78
CA ALA A 37 7.22 -2.26 0.70
C ALA A 37 8.76 -2.25 0.83
N ARG A 38 9.35 -1.12 1.24
CA ARG A 38 10.78 -1.03 1.53
C ARG A 38 11.17 -1.87 2.74
N GLU A 39 10.37 -1.85 3.80
CA GLU A 39 10.57 -2.69 5.00
C GLU A 39 10.57 -4.19 4.64
N ILE A 40 9.65 -4.61 3.76
CA ILE A 40 9.55 -6.03 3.35
C ILE A 40 10.67 -6.44 2.37
N THR A 41 11.01 -5.57 1.42
CA THR A 41 11.90 -5.94 0.30
C THR A 41 13.35 -5.50 0.47
N GLY A 42 13.64 -4.59 1.41
CA GLY A 42 14.93 -3.92 1.53
C GLY A 42 15.23 -2.91 0.41
N ALA A 43 14.36 -2.78 -0.61
CA ALA A 43 14.57 -1.95 -1.79
C ALA A 43 13.43 -0.94 -1.98
N ARG A 44 13.68 0.11 -2.77
CA ARG A 44 12.63 1.08 -3.10
C ARG A 44 11.65 0.48 -4.10
N TRP A 45 10.43 0.21 -3.63
CA TRP A 45 9.30 -0.20 -4.47
C TRP A 45 8.14 0.78 -4.36
N SER A 46 7.37 0.93 -5.44
CA SER A 46 6.06 1.59 -5.36
C SER A 46 5.13 0.71 -4.54
N GLY A 47 4.76 1.16 -3.34
CA GLY A 47 3.87 0.43 -2.43
C GLY A 47 2.60 -0.08 -3.11
N PRO A 48 1.81 0.78 -3.80
CA PRO A 48 0.62 0.33 -4.51
C PRO A 48 0.90 -0.79 -5.50
N ARG A 49 1.98 -0.71 -6.31
CA ARG A 49 2.33 -1.79 -7.25
C ARG A 49 2.74 -3.07 -6.52
N PHE A 50 3.53 -2.96 -5.46
CA PHE A 50 3.97 -4.09 -4.66
C PHE A 50 2.78 -4.86 -4.06
N PHE A 51 1.76 -4.14 -3.58
CA PHE A 51 0.52 -4.71 -3.05
C PHE A 51 -0.56 -4.98 -4.13
N GLY A 52 -0.23 -4.90 -5.42
CA GLY A 52 -1.17 -5.18 -6.51
C GLY A 52 -2.33 -4.20 -6.62
N LEU A 53 -2.25 -3.04 -5.96
CA LEU A 53 -3.25 -1.99 -6.08
C LEU A 53 -3.09 -1.32 -7.45
N LYS A 54 -4.07 -1.55 -8.32
CA LYS A 54 -4.24 -0.72 -9.52
C LYS A 54 -4.47 0.71 -9.05
N LYS A 55 -3.82 1.70 -9.68
CA LYS A 55 -4.34 3.06 -9.63
C LYS A 55 -5.76 2.97 -10.18
N LEU A 56 -6.77 2.94 -9.31
CA LEU A 56 -8.09 3.38 -9.71
C LEU A 56 -7.83 4.76 -10.28
N LYS A 57 -7.97 4.92 -11.61
CA LYS A 57 -8.06 6.25 -12.20
C LYS A 57 -9.12 6.93 -11.33
N GLN A 58 -8.75 7.97 -10.58
CA GLN A 58 -9.76 8.92 -10.17
C GLN A 58 -10.55 9.19 -11.45
N PRO A 59 -11.88 8.97 -11.51
CA PRO A 59 -12.63 9.49 -12.63
C PRO A 59 -12.20 10.95 -12.70
N ALA A 60 -11.58 11.31 -13.82
CA ALA A 60 -11.15 12.67 -14.02
C ALA A 60 -12.43 13.48 -13.88
N TYR A 61 -12.61 14.13 -12.73
CA TYR A 61 -13.62 15.15 -12.60
C TYR A 61 -13.04 16.31 -13.40
N GLY A 62 -13.18 16.19 -14.72
CA GLY A 62 -12.90 17.23 -15.68
C GLY A 62 -13.89 18.32 -15.36
N VAL A 63 -13.39 19.35 -14.70
CA VAL A 63 -13.99 20.68 -14.76
C VAL A 63 -13.89 21.12 -16.20
N ASP A 64 -14.98 20.95 -16.93
CA ASP A 64 -15.30 21.75 -18.11
C ASP A 64 -15.14 23.24 -17.75
N ARG A 65 -14.21 23.89 -18.46
CA ARG A 65 -14.11 25.35 -18.57
C ARG A 65 -14.69 25.75 -19.92
#